data_AF-A0A8C6YXF8-F1
#
_entry.id   AF-A0A8C6YXF8-F1
#
_cell.length_a   1.000
_cell.length_b   1.000
_cell.length_c   1.000
_cell.angle_alpha   90.00
_cell.angle_beta   90.00
_cell.angle_gamma   90.00
#
_symmetry.space_group_name_H-M   'P 1'
#
loop_
_entity.id
_entity.type
_entity.pdbx_description
1 polymer ?
#
loop_
_entity_poly.entity_id
_entity_poly.type
_entity_poly.pdbx_seq_one_letter_code
_entity_poly.pdbx_strand_id
1 'polypeptide(L)'
;VAMDSGFRNSGITVGKKGKIMMAVRSTHCLEVPLSHMGKLLVSEEYIEFLVHIANQKMEENMRRIDRFYNCLQLALKPAPSADSSPPEERGTHLDVYVRRRKRKAVGKHGGCASPADHNEEMEQEDDPEGSVDIFGEIME
;
A
#
# COMPACT_ATOMS: atom_id res chain seq x y z
N VAL A 1 -10.11 -9.10 -6.90
CA VAL A 1 -9.81 -8.10 -7.97
C VAL A 1 -8.37 -7.62 -7.90
N ALA A 2 -7.99 -6.67 -7.03
CA ALA A 2 -6.63 -6.09 -7.05
C ALA A 2 -5.49 -7.12 -6.90
N MET A 3 -5.61 -8.05 -5.95
CA MET A 3 -4.61 -9.10 -5.73
C MET A 3 -4.48 -10.05 -6.94
N ASP A 4 -5.60 -10.40 -7.57
CA ASP A 4 -5.67 -11.28 -8.74
C ASP A 4 -5.11 -10.60 -9.99
N SER A 5 -5.21 -9.26 -10.03
CA SER A 5 -4.64 -8.43 -11.10
C SER A 5 -3.16 -8.09 -10.90
N GLY A 6 -2.51 -8.61 -9.85
CA GLY A 6 -1.07 -8.45 -9.62
C GLY A 6 -0.67 -7.30 -8.69
N PHE A 7 -1.62 -6.60 -8.07
CA PHE A 7 -1.36 -5.52 -7.11
C PHE A 7 -1.28 -6.08 -5.68
N ARG A 8 -0.23 -6.83 -5.38
CA ARG A 8 -0.10 -7.59 -4.12
C ARG A 8 0.15 -6.71 -2.88
N ASN A 9 0.58 -5.47 -3.07
CA ASN A 9 0.84 -4.50 -1.99
C ASN A 9 -0.38 -3.61 -1.73
N SER A 10 -1.57 -4.08 -2.14
CA SER A 10 -2.84 -3.37 -1.93
C SER A 10 -3.36 -3.55 -0.51
N GLY A 11 -4.09 -2.55 -0.01
CA GLY A 11 -4.61 -2.58 1.35
C GLY A 11 -5.80 -1.65 1.55
N ILE A 12 -6.47 -1.79 2.69
CA ILE A 12 -7.62 -0.97 3.09
C ILE A 12 -7.34 -0.34 4.45
N THR A 13 -7.66 0.95 4.59
CA THR A 13 -7.56 1.73 5.81
C THR A 13 -8.93 2.30 6.17
N VAL A 14 -9.30 2.25 7.45
CA VAL A 14 -10.54 2.85 7.97
C VAL A 14 -10.20 4.10 8.79
N GLY A 15 -10.58 5.26 8.28
CA GLY A 15 -10.37 6.56 8.91
C GLY A 15 -11.46 6.95 9.91
N LYS A 16 -11.29 8.14 10.49
CA LYS A 16 -12.30 8.77 11.37
C LYS A 16 -13.63 8.92 10.62
N LYS A 17 -14.74 8.90 11.37
CA LYS A 17 -16.11 8.97 10.82
C LYS A 17 -16.47 7.83 9.83
N GLY A 18 -15.73 6.72 9.83
CA GLY A 18 -16.05 5.55 8.99
C GLY A 18 -15.62 5.67 7.53
N LYS A 19 -14.76 6.62 7.17
CA LYS A 19 -14.21 6.73 5.81
C LYS A 19 -13.34 5.50 5.51
N ILE A 20 -13.71 4.71 4.50
CA ILE A 20 -12.91 3.58 4.03
C ILE A 20 -12.05 4.06 2.86
N MET A 21 -10.74 3.85 2.92
CA MET A 21 -9.80 4.15 1.83
C MET A 21 -9.11 2.87 1.41
N MET A 22 -9.00 2.64 0.11
CA MET A 22 -8.27 1.51 -0.46
C MET A 22 -7.08 2.04 -1.24
N ALA A 23 -5.91 1.43 -1.06
CA ALA A 23 -4.72 1.68 -1.85
C ALA A 23 -4.44 0.46 -2.73
N VAL A 24 -4.22 0.68 -4.02
CA VAL A 24 -3.85 -0.36 -4.99
C VAL A 24 -2.40 -0.12 -5.41
N ARG A 25 -1.49 -1.03 -5.05
CA ARG A 25 -0.04 -0.89 -5.30
C ARG A 25 0.58 -2.15 -5.87
N SER A 26 1.44 -1.98 -6.87
CA SER A 26 2.16 -3.08 -7.51
C SER A 26 3.38 -3.48 -6.68
N THR A 27 4.04 -4.54 -7.11
CA THR A 27 5.36 -4.99 -6.62
C THR A 27 6.50 -4.58 -7.54
N HIS A 28 6.20 -3.94 -8.68
CA HIS A 28 7.23 -3.44 -9.58
C HIS A 28 7.95 -2.25 -8.97
N CYS A 29 9.26 -2.42 -8.80
CA CYS A 29 10.19 -1.38 -8.43
C CYS A 29 11.50 -1.62 -9.20
N LEU A 30 12.23 -0.54 -9.49
CA LEU A 30 13.60 -0.57 -9.98
C LEU A 30 14.31 0.64 -9.38
N GLU A 31 15.16 0.37 -8.40
CA GLU A 31 15.99 1.37 -7.72
C GLU A 31 17.44 0.89 -7.83
N VAL A 32 18.29 1.73 -8.42
CA VAL A 32 19.70 1.42 -8.66
C VAL A 32 20.53 2.69 -8.49
N PRO A 33 21.63 2.68 -7.70
CA PRO A 33 22.53 3.82 -7.62
C PRO A 33 23.32 3.98 -8.92
N LEU A 34 23.21 5.15 -9.54
CA LEU A 34 23.95 5.45 -10.79
C LEU A 34 25.19 6.31 -10.54
N SER A 35 25.11 7.21 -9.57
CA SER A 35 26.19 8.13 -9.22
C SER A 35 26.26 8.34 -7.72
N HIS A 36 27.43 8.74 -7.24
CA HIS A 36 27.65 9.12 -5.86
C HIS A 36 28.64 10.29 -5.82
N MET A 37 28.32 11.34 -5.05
CA MET A 37 29.15 12.54 -4.91
C MET A 37 29.59 13.16 -6.25
N GLY A 38 28.67 13.23 -7.21
CA GLY A 38 28.93 13.79 -8.55
C GLY A 38 29.75 12.88 -9.48
N LYS A 39 30.18 11.69 -9.03
CA LYS A 39 30.89 10.71 -9.84
C LYS A 39 29.92 9.62 -10.34
N LEU A 40 29.90 9.40 -11.65
CA LEU A 40 29.19 8.28 -12.26
C LEU A 40 29.89 6.96 -11.91
N LEU A 41 29.13 5.98 -11.43
CA LEU A 41 29.66 4.68 -10.98
C LEU A 41 29.45 3.56 -12.01
N VAL A 42 28.65 3.81 -13.05
CA VAL A 42 28.20 2.82 -14.01
C VAL A 42 28.69 3.14 -15.42
N SER A 43 28.85 2.11 -16.24
CA SER A 43 29.15 2.27 -17.67
C SER A 43 27.90 2.65 -18.47
N GLU A 44 28.11 3.18 -19.68
CA GLU A 44 27.02 3.48 -20.61
C GLU A 44 26.24 2.21 -20.99
N GLU A 45 26.92 1.10 -21.25
CA GLU A 45 26.31 -0.21 -21.53
C GLU A 45 25.36 -0.66 -20.40
N TYR A 46 25.71 -0.38 -19.14
CA TYR A 46 24.86 -0.70 -18.01
C TYR A 46 23.59 0.17 -17.99
N ILE A 47 23.68 1.44 -18.40
CA ILE A 47 22.52 2.32 -18.51
C ILE A 47 21.58 1.81 -19.60
N GLU A 48 22.09 1.40 -20.76
CA GLU A 48 21.27 0.81 -21.83
C GLU A 48 20.54 -0.46 -21.33
N PHE A 49 21.23 -1.31 -20.59
CA PHE A 49 20.63 -2.48 -19.96
C PHE A 49 19.52 -2.09 -18.97
N LEU A 50 19.75 -1.10 -18.10
CA LEU A 50 18.73 -0.64 -17.16
C LEU A 50 17.51 -0.04 -17.85
N VAL A 51 17.69 0.70 -18.95
CA VAL A 51 16.59 1.23 -19.76
C VAL A 51 15.75 0.09 -20.31
N HIS A 52 16.37 -0.98 -20.79
CA HIS A 52 15.64 -2.16 -21.26
C HIS A 52 14.79 -2.79 -20.14
N ILE A 53 15.38 -3.02 -18.96
CA ILE A 53 14.67 -3.58 -17.80
C ILE A 53 13.54 -2.65 -17.32
N ALA A 54 13.78 -1.34 -17.29
CA ALA A 54 12.78 -0.34 -16.91
C ALA A 54 11.58 -0.38 -17.86
N ASN A 55 11.82 -0.41 -19.18
CA ASN A 55 10.78 -0.50 -20.19
C ASN A 55 9.97 -1.80 -20.07
N GLN A 56 10.63 -2.94 -19.85
CA GLN A 56 9.95 -4.21 -19.61
C GLN A 56 9.06 -4.17 -18.36
N LYS A 57 9.54 -3.57 -17.26
CA LYS A 57 8.75 -3.39 -16.03
C LYS A 57 7.56 -2.46 -16.26
N MET A 58 7.71 -1.39 -17.06
CA MET A 58 6.61 -0.50 -17.42
C MET A 58 5.56 -1.20 -18.26
N GLU A 59 5.96 -2.01 -19.25
CA GLU A 59 5.02 -2.73 -20.09
C GLU A 59 4.21 -3.76 -19.29
N GLU A 60 4.87 -4.54 -18.42
CA GLU A 60 4.15 -5.44 -17.50
C GLU A 60 3.23 -4.67 -16.54
N ASN A 61 3.64 -3.49 -16.05
CA ASN A 61 2.78 -2.66 -15.23
C ASN A 61 1.52 -2.23 -15.99
N MET A 62 1.64 -1.88 -17.27
CA MET A 62 0.49 -1.56 -18.13
C MET A 62 -0.46 -2.75 -18.27
N ARG A 63 0.08 -3.95 -18.55
CA ARG A 63 -0.72 -5.19 -18.63
C ARG A 63 -1.49 -5.47 -17.34
N ARG A 64 -0.90 -5.17 -16.18
CA ARG A 64 -1.57 -5.32 -14.87
C ARG A 64 -2.67 -4.29 -14.68
N ILE A 65 -2.46 -3.04 -15.08
CA ILE A 65 -3.48 -1.99 -15.04
C ILE A 65 -4.68 -2.38 -15.90
N ASP A 66 -4.44 -2.84 -17.13
CA ASP A 66 -5.51 -3.28 -18.04
C ASP A 66 -6.29 -4.46 -17.47
N ARG A 67 -5.58 -5.45 -16.94
CA ARG A 67 -6.20 -6.60 -16.27
C ARG A 67 -7.04 -6.16 -15.07
N PHE A 68 -6.52 -5.25 -14.25
CA PHE A 68 -7.24 -4.71 -13.09
C PHE A 68 -8.50 -3.98 -13.51
N TYR A 69 -8.41 -3.11 -14.50
CA TYR A 69 -9.54 -2.39 -15.03
C TYR A 69 -10.64 -3.34 -15.52
N ASN A 70 -10.28 -4.32 -16.35
CA ASN A 70 -11.24 -5.30 -16.88
C ASN A 70 -11.89 -6.15 -15.78
N CYS A 71 -11.10 -6.67 -14.84
CA CYS A 71 -11.62 -7.44 -13.71
C CYS A 71 -12.53 -6.59 -12.81
N LEU A 72 -12.19 -5.32 -12.60
CA LEU A 72 -13.00 -4.39 -11.81
C LEU A 72 -14.34 -4.10 -12.51
N GLN A 73 -14.31 -3.82 -13.82
CA GLN A 73 -15.52 -3.62 -14.62
C GLN A 73 -16.45 -4.84 -14.54
N LEU A 74 -15.91 -6.05 -14.67
CA LEU A 74 -16.70 -7.28 -14.56
C LEU A 74 -17.29 -7.47 -13.15
N ALA A 75 -16.54 -7.20 -12.10
CA ALA A 75 -17.01 -7.32 -10.72
C ALA A 75 -18.09 -6.29 -10.34
N LEU A 76 -18.12 -5.14 -11.03
CA LEU A 76 -19.11 -4.09 -10.81
C LEU A 76 -20.37 -4.24 -11.68
N LYS A 77 -20.35 -5.09 -12.71
CA LYS A 77 -21.54 -5.34 -13.52
C LYS A 77 -22.63 -5.98 -12.64
N PRO A 78 -23.85 -5.46 -12.63
CA PRO A 78 -24.96 -6.12 -11.97
C PRO A 78 -25.18 -7.49 -12.62
N ALA A 79 -25.48 -8.52 -11.81
CA ALA A 79 -25.89 -9.80 -12.34
C ALA A 79 -27.06 -9.59 -13.31
N PRO A 80 -27.10 -10.27 -14.48
CA PRO A 80 -28.28 -10.22 -15.33
C PRO A 80 -29.46 -10.68 -14.48
N SER A 81 -30.47 -9.82 -14.35
CA SER A 81 -31.69 -10.17 -13.65
C SER A 81 -32.24 -11.42 -14.33
N ALA A 82 -32.29 -12.52 -13.59
CA ALA A 82 -33.10 -13.67 -13.96
C ALA A 82 -34.56 -13.29 -13.74
N ASP A 83 -35.06 -12.34 -14.53
CA ASP A 83 -36.47 -11.95 -14.55
C ASP A 83 -37.23 -12.99 -15.39
N SER A 84 -37.63 -14.07 -14.74
CA SER A 84 -38.88 -14.79 -15.07
C SER A 84 -39.30 -15.76 -13.96
N SER A 85 -39.82 -15.23 -12.84
CA SER A 85 -41.00 -15.78 -12.14
C SER A 85 -41.41 -14.92 -10.92
N PRO A 86 -42.71 -14.95 -10.51
CA PRO A 86 -43.35 -13.94 -9.65
C PRO A 86 -43.04 -14.12 -8.14
N PRO A 87 -43.44 -13.16 -7.27
CA PRO A 87 -42.87 -13.02 -5.94
C PRO A 87 -43.49 -14.01 -4.95
N GLU A 88 -42.64 -14.82 -4.30
CA GLU A 88 -42.98 -15.46 -3.04
C GLU A 88 -42.18 -14.85 -1.89
N GLU A 89 -42.91 -14.35 -0.90
CA GLU A 89 -42.40 -13.86 0.37
C GLU A 89 -41.79 -15.00 1.20
N ARG A 90 -40.56 -14.79 1.68
CA ARG A 90 -40.21 -14.92 3.11
C ARG A 90 -38.75 -14.52 3.35
N GLY A 91 -38.56 -13.66 4.35
CA GLY A 91 -37.30 -13.03 4.64
C GLY A 91 -36.27 -13.95 5.31
N THR A 92 -35.01 -13.54 5.18
CA THR A 92 -33.94 -13.91 6.11
C THR A 92 -32.93 -12.76 6.16
N HIS A 93 -33.07 -11.99 7.24
CA HIS A 93 -32.02 -11.35 8.04
C HIS A 93 -30.58 -11.50 7.49
N LEU A 94 -30.09 -10.48 6.78
CA LEU A 94 -28.65 -10.35 6.50
C LEU A 94 -28.00 -9.73 7.73
N ASP A 95 -27.12 -10.51 8.36
CA ASP A 95 -26.42 -10.16 9.59
C ASP A 95 -25.75 -8.79 9.49
N VAL A 96 -26.24 -7.86 10.30
CA VAL A 96 -25.62 -6.57 10.56
C VAL A 96 -24.25 -6.83 11.19
N TYR A 97 -23.18 -6.28 10.60
CA TYR A 97 -21.85 -6.28 11.22
C TYR A 97 -21.92 -5.67 12.62
N VAL A 98 -21.89 -6.52 13.66
CA VAL A 98 -21.95 -6.06 15.05
C VAL A 98 -20.56 -5.61 15.47
N ARG A 99 -20.45 -4.29 15.69
CA ARG A 99 -19.26 -3.61 16.22
C ARG A 99 -18.84 -4.25 17.55
N ARG A 100 -17.73 -5.00 17.57
CA ARG A 100 -17.18 -5.59 18.80
C ARG A 100 -16.71 -4.49 19.76
N ARG A 101 -17.49 -4.21 20.83
CA ARG A 101 -17.09 -3.31 21.93
C ARG A 101 -15.89 -3.92 22.67
N LYS A 102 -14.78 -3.20 22.75
CA LYS A 102 -13.64 -3.49 23.62
C LYS A 102 -14.13 -3.46 25.08
N ARG A 103 -14.03 -4.57 25.81
CA ARG A 103 -14.35 -4.63 27.24
C ARG A 103 -13.41 -3.69 27.98
N LYS A 104 -13.94 -2.78 28.80
CA LYS A 104 -13.17 -2.07 29.82
C LYS A 104 -12.64 -3.14 30.79
N ALA A 105 -11.33 -3.21 30.97
CA ALA A 105 -10.77 -3.84 32.16
C ALA A 105 -11.23 -3.00 33.36
N VAL A 106 -12.09 -3.57 34.20
CA VAL A 106 -12.37 -3.03 35.52
C VAL A 106 -11.13 -3.26 36.37
N GLY A 107 -10.64 -2.18 36.97
CA GLY A 107 -9.31 -2.11 37.54
C GLY A 107 -9.10 -2.95 38.78
N LYS A 108 -7.83 -3.29 39.00
CA LYS A 108 -7.26 -3.35 40.34
C LYS A 108 -6.14 -2.31 40.42
N HIS A 109 -6.17 -1.58 41.53
CA HIS A 109 -5.29 -0.50 41.95
C HIS A 109 -3.80 -0.71 41.66
N GLY A 110 -3.13 0.38 41.30
CA GLY A 110 -1.67 0.51 41.29
C GLY A 110 -1.25 1.68 40.42
N GLY A 111 -1.25 2.89 40.99
CA GLY A 111 -0.97 4.12 40.25
C GLY A 111 0.46 4.19 39.72
N CYS A 112 0.60 4.63 38.48
CA CYS A 112 1.79 5.30 37.99
C CYS A 112 1.31 6.36 36.98
N ALA A 113 1.52 7.63 37.32
CA ALA A 113 1.10 8.75 36.52
C ALA A 113 2.11 9.00 35.39
N SER A 114 1.63 9.07 34.16
CA SER A 114 2.31 9.68 33.00
C SER A 114 1.25 9.99 31.95
N PRO A 115 1.48 10.85 30.96
CA PRO A 115 2.24 12.10 30.91
C PRO A 115 1.32 13.29 30.50
N ALA A 116 1.76 14.53 30.69
CA ALA A 116 1.07 15.69 30.13
C ALA A 116 1.51 15.90 28.67
N ASP A 117 0.55 15.81 27.75
CA ASP A 117 0.66 16.33 26.39
C ASP A 117 0.74 17.85 26.43
N HIS A 118 1.83 18.43 25.95
CA HIS A 118 1.82 19.80 25.43
C HIS A 118 2.44 19.80 24.04
N ASN A 119 1.61 20.30 23.13
CA ASN A 119 1.79 20.44 21.70
C ASN A 119 2.22 21.89 21.45
N GLU A 120 3.46 22.12 21.04
CA GLU A 120 3.90 23.40 20.46
C GLU A 120 4.78 23.13 19.25
N GLU A 121 4.39 23.74 18.13
CA GLU A 121 5.10 23.79 16.86
C GLU A 121 6.36 24.65 16.99
N MET A 122 7.48 24.22 16.40
CA MET A 122 8.52 25.14 15.94
C MET A 122 9.37 24.50 14.83
N GLU A 123 9.49 25.22 13.73
CA GLU A 123 10.42 24.98 12.62
C GLU A 123 11.88 25.20 13.09
N GLN A 124 12.80 24.31 12.73
CA GLN A 124 14.15 24.70 12.30
C GLN A 124 14.92 23.53 11.68
N GLU A 125 15.71 23.89 10.67
CA GLU A 125 16.68 23.07 9.96
C GLU A 125 17.81 22.57 10.87
N ASP A 126 18.43 21.44 10.52
CA ASP A 126 19.89 21.31 10.37
C ASP A 126 20.29 19.89 9.92
N ASP A 127 21.18 19.86 8.94
CA ASP A 127 22.07 18.75 8.54
C ASP A 127 22.99 18.37 9.72
N PRO A 128 23.35 17.09 9.95
CA PRO A 128 24.71 16.70 9.58
C PRO A 128 24.90 15.20 9.23
N GLU A 129 25.89 14.97 8.37
CA GLU A 129 26.85 13.85 8.39
C GLU A 129 26.56 12.69 9.37
N GLY A 130 26.16 11.55 8.81
CA GLY A 130 26.21 10.25 9.46
C GLY A 130 26.63 9.20 8.45
N SER A 131 27.92 8.93 8.38
CA SER A 131 28.51 7.93 7.50
C SER A 131 27.90 6.54 7.74
N VAL A 132 27.51 5.87 6.66
CA VAL A 132 27.29 4.43 6.67
C VAL A 132 28.12 3.84 5.53
N ASP A 133 29.38 3.56 5.84
CA ASP A 133 30.30 2.84 4.96
C ASP A 133 29.80 1.40 4.77
N ILE A 134 29.07 1.16 3.69
CA ILE A 134 28.55 -0.17 3.32
C ILE A 134 29.48 -0.92 2.34
N PHE A 135 30.51 -0.28 1.78
CA PHE A 135 31.38 -0.87 0.75
C PHE A 135 32.88 -0.82 1.05
N GLY A 136 33.25 -0.92 2.32
CA GLY A 136 34.63 -0.84 2.77
C GLY A 136 35.38 -2.17 2.91
N GLU A 137 35.14 -3.20 2.07
CA GLU A 137 35.97 -4.42 2.15
C GLU A 137 35.81 -5.39 0.95
N ILE A 138 36.12 -4.94 -0.27
CA ILE A 138 36.50 -5.87 -1.36
C ILE A 138 37.64 -5.26 -2.17
N MET A 139 38.87 -5.44 -1.69
CA MET A 139 40.08 -5.65 -2.52
C MET A 139 41.31 -5.83 -1.61
N GLU A 140 41.82 -7.05 -1.53
CA GLU A 140 43.25 -7.35 -1.73
C GLU A 140 43.35 -8.56 -2.67
#